data_AF-A0A529MD44-F1
#
_entry.id   AF-A0A529MD44-F1
#
_cell.length_a   1.000
_cell.length_b   1.000
_cell.length_c   1.000
_cell.angle_alpha   90.00
_cell.angle_beta   90.00
_cell.angle_gamma   90.00
#
_symmetry.space_group_name_H-M   'P 1'
#
loop_
_entity.id
_entity.type
_entity.pdbx_description
1 polymer ?
#
loop_
_entity_poly.entity_id
_entity_poly.type
_entity_poly.pdbx_seq_one_letter_code
_entity_poly.pdbx_strand_id
1 'polypeptide(L)' 'VLAKYEPPVTTRIHASDGSLMAEYARERRLYLPIQAVPDRVKAAFLSAEDKNFYNHPGIDVTGLGRAII' A
#
# COMPACT_ATOMS: atom_id res chain seq x y z
N VAL A 1 6.15 1.39 -12.36
CA VAL A 1 5.87 2.74 -11.82
C VAL A 1 5.77 2.76 -10.28
N LEU A 2 5.41 1.66 -9.60
CA LEU A 2 5.40 1.59 -8.12
C LEU A 2 6.76 1.37 -7.44
N ALA A 3 7.77 0.86 -8.17
CA ALA A 3 9.08 0.54 -7.59
C ALA A 3 9.88 1.76 -7.08
N LYS A 4 9.45 2.98 -7.43
CA LYS A 4 10.03 4.26 -6.98
C LYS A 4 8.98 5.18 -6.36
N TYR A 5 7.96 4.61 -5.72
CA TYR A 5 6.92 5.39 -5.07
C TYR A 5 7.35 5.80 -3.66
N GLU A 6 7.70 7.08 -3.50
CA GLU A 6 7.99 7.70 -2.21
C GLU A 6 6.83 8.63 -1.82
N PRO A 7 5.87 8.16 -1.01
CA PRO A 7 4.77 9.02 -0.57
C PRO A 7 5.31 10.15 0.31
N PRO A 8 4.74 11.37 0.22
CA PRO A 8 5.11 12.46 1.11
C PRO A 8 4.87 12.03 2.55
N VAL A 9 5.95 12.00 3.34
CA VAL A 9 5.90 11.69 4.77
C VAL A 9 5.70 12.96 5.58
N THR A 10 5.15 12.77 6.77
CA THR A 10 4.83 13.83 7.71
C THR A 10 6.04 14.67 8.13
N THR A 11 5.92 15.99 8.08
CA THR A 11 6.92 16.94 8.60
C THR A 11 6.68 17.17 10.10
N ARG A 12 7.70 17.00 10.94
CA ARG A 12 7.63 17.26 12.39
C ARG A 12 8.46 18.48 12.77
N ILE A 13 7.87 19.38 13.54
CA ILE A 13 8.51 20.59 14.08
C ILE A 13 8.75 20.37 15.57
N HIS A 14 10.01 20.46 15.99
CA HIS A 14 10.43 20.31 17.38
C HIS A 14 10.86 21.66 17.98
N ALA A 15 10.59 21.88 19.26
CA ALA A 15 11.11 23.01 20.02
C ALA A 15 12.59 22.80 20.38
N SER A 16 13.25 23.84 20.90
CA SER A 16 14.67 23.80 21.31
C SER A 16 14.97 22.78 22.42
N ASP A 17 13.94 22.34 23.15
CA ASP A 17 14.01 21.30 24.18
C ASP A 17 13.74 19.88 23.63
N GLY A 18 13.50 19.75 22.32
CA GLY A 18 13.17 18.49 21.64
C GLY A 18 11.69 18.11 21.67
N SER A 19 10.83 18.85 22.37
CA SER A 19 9.39 18.57 22.41
C SER A 19 8.73 18.78 21.04
N LEU A 20 7.77 17.91 20.69
CA LEU A 20 7.05 17.99 19.42
C LEU A 20 6.03 19.15 19.49
N MET A 21 6.25 20.22 18.72
CA MET A 21 5.34 21.37 18.71
C MET A 21 4.18 21.17 17.75
N ALA A 22 4.47 20.65 16.55
CA ALA A 22 3.47 20.47 15.52
C ALA A 22 3.89 19.39 14.53
N GLU A 23 2.89 18.68 14.03
CA GLU A 23 3.05 17.66 12.99
C GLU A 23 2.25 18.12 11.76
N TYR A 24 2.95 18.49 10.67
CA TYR A 24 2.35 18.91 9.40
C TYR A 24 2.38 17.76 8.41
N ALA A 25 1.20 17.21 8.12
CA ALA A 25 1.00 16.28 7.02
C ALA A 25 -0.31 16.61 6.31
N ARG A 26 -0.30 16.62 4.98
CA ARG A 26 -1.53 16.78 4.18
C ARG A 26 -2.42 15.54 4.31
N GLU A 27 -1.81 14.38 4.56
CA GLU A 27 -2.47 13.09 4.73
C GLU A 27 -1.74 12.30 5.83
N ARG A 28 -2.47 11.65 6.73
CA ARG A 28 -1.88 10.77 7.75
C ARG A 28 -1.46 9.44 7.11
N ARG A 29 -0.23 9.41 6.60
CA ARG A 29 0.36 8.22 5.96
C ARG A 29 1.54 7.70 6.78
N LEU A 30 1.54 6.39 7.02
CA LEU A 30 2.68 5.67 7.57
C LEU A 30 3.14 4.66 6.53
N TYR A 31 4.39 4.77 6.09
CA TYR A 31 4.98 3.77 5.21
C TYR A 31 5.30 2.52 6.03
N LEU A 32 4.72 1.39 5.63
CA LEU A 32 4.92 0.10 6.28
C LEU A 32 5.34 -0.94 5.23
N PRO A 33 6.47 -1.65 5.44
CA PRO A 33 6.84 -2.75 4.57
C PRO A 33 5.77 -3.84 4.63
N ILE A 34 5.43 -4.46 3.49
CA ILE A 34 4.36 -5.47 3.40
C ILE A 34 4.59 -6.66 4.34
N GLN A 35 5.84 -6.94 4.68
CA GLN A 35 6.25 -7.99 5.62
C GLN A 35 5.82 -7.70 7.06
N ALA A 36 5.65 -6.43 7.42
CA ALA A 36 5.17 -6.02 8.75
C ALA A 36 3.64 -6.05 8.86
N VAL A 37 2.92 -6.26 7.75
CA VAL A 37 1.45 -6.35 7.74
C VAL A 37 1.02 -7.77 8.11
N PRO A 38 0.15 -7.96 9.12
CA PRO A 38 -0.35 -9.28 9.51
C PRO A 38 -1.02 -10.02 8.36
N ASP A 39 -0.80 -11.33 8.26
CA ASP A 39 -1.35 -12.17 7.19
C ASP A 39 -2.88 -12.13 7.13
N ARG A 40 -3.55 -12.04 8.29
CA ARG A 40 -5.01 -11.90 8.35
C ARG A 40 -5.51 -10.62 7.70
N VAL A 41 -4.77 -9.51 7.86
CA VAL A 41 -5.12 -8.22 7.25
C VAL A 41 -4.90 -8.29 5.74
N LYS A 42 -3.77 -8.88 5.31
CA LYS A 42 -3.48 -9.11 3.88
C LYS A 42 -4.58 -9.97 3.24
N ALA A 43 -4.96 -11.08 3.87
CA ALA A 43 -6.00 -11.98 3.36
C ALA A 43 -7.39 -11.35 3.32
N ALA A 44 -7.75 -10.54 4.34
CA ALA A 44 -9.02 -9.81 4.35
C ALA A 44 -9.10 -8.80 3.20
N PHE A 45 -8.02 -8.04 2.99
CA PHE A 45 -7.94 -7.05 1.92
C PHE A 45 -7.97 -7.72 0.54
N LEU A 46 -7.17 -8.77 0.36
CA LEU A 46 -7.17 -9.62 -0.83
C LEU A 46 -8.56 -10.18 -1.11
N SER A 47 -9.27 -10.63 -0.08
CA SER A 47 -10.61 -11.20 -0.25
C SER A 47 -11.67 -10.18 -0.67
N ALA A 48 -11.50 -8.92 -0.25
CA ALA A 48 -12.43 -7.83 -0.55
C ALA A 48 -12.17 -7.21 -1.94
N GLU A 49 -10.91 -7.02 -2.30
CA GLU A 49 -10.52 -6.31 -3.53
C GLU A 49 -10.33 -7.27 -4.71
N ASP A 50 -9.49 -8.30 -4.54
CA ASP A 50 -9.14 -9.24 -5.61
C ASP A 50 -8.58 -10.55 -5.03
N LYS A 51 -9.44 -11.57 -4.95
CA LYS A 51 -9.08 -12.89 -4.40
C LYS A 51 -8.00 -13.62 -5.19
N ASN A 52 -7.80 -13.25 -6.45
CA ASN A 52 -6.88 -13.92 -7.37
C ASN A 52 -5.60 -13.12 -7.61
N PHE A 53 -5.39 -12.00 -6.90
CA PHE A 53 -4.24 -11.11 -7.06
C PHE A 53 -2.88 -11.83 -7.09
N TYR A 54 -2.69 -12.84 -6.23
CA TYR A 54 -1.44 -13.63 -6.17
C TYR A 54 -1.40 -14.81 -7.13
N ASN A 55 -2.55 -15.22 -7.67
CA ASN A 55 -2.68 -16.40 -8.53
C ASN A 55 -2.70 -16.03 -10.03
N HIS A 56 -2.98 -14.77 -10.38
CA HIS A 56 -2.85 -14.30 -11.75
C HIS A 56 -1.64 -13.38 -11.94
N PRO A 57 -0.90 -13.48 -13.06
CA PRO A 57 0.20 -12.57 -13.40
C PRO A 57 -0.27 -11.14 -13.78
N GLY A 58 -1.47 -10.73 -13.37
CA GLY A 58 -2.09 -9.44 -13.75
C GLY A 58 -2.79 -9.46 -15.10
N ILE A 59 -2.80 -10.60 -15.78
CA ILE A 59 -3.54 -10.86 -17.03
C ILE A 59 -4.29 -12.18 -16.84
N ASP A 60 -5.62 -12.14 -16.96
CA ASP A 60 -6.44 -13.36 -16.99
C ASP A 60 -6.26 -14.04 -18.34
N VAL A 61 -5.40 -15.06 -18.39
CA VAL A 61 -5.14 -15.87 -19.59
C VAL A 61 -6.38 -16.64 -20.05
N THR A 62 -7.29 -16.99 -19.13
CA THR A 62 -8.55 -17.66 -19.48
C THR A 62 -9.58 -16.68 -20.05
N GLY A 63 -9.64 -15.47 -19.50
CA GLY A 63 -10.43 -14.36 -20.04
C GLY A 63 -9.96 -13.89 -21.41
N LEU A 64 -8.64 -13.81 -21.62
CA LEU A 64 -8.05 -13.48 -22.93
C LEU A 64 -8.35 -14.55 -23.99
N GLY A 65 -8.26 -15.84 -23.61
CA GLY A 65 -8.60 -16.95 -24.50
C GLY A 65 -10.06 -16.95 -24.96
N ARG A 66 -11.00 -16.58 -24.07
CA ARG A 66 -12.43 -16.42 -24.43
C ARG A 66 -12.72 -15.26 -25.37
N ALA A 67 -11.85 -14.25 -25.43
CA ALA A 67 -12.03 -13.10 -26.32
C ALA A 67 -11.44 -13.32 -27.73
N ILE A 68 -10.65 -14.38 -27.92
CA ILE A 68 -9.97 -14.70 -29.19
C ILE A 68 -10.81 -15.65 -30.07
N ILE A 69 -11.74 -16.42 -29.49
CA ILE A 69 -12.74 -17.26 -30.19
C ILE A 69 -14.04 -16.48 -30.33
#